data_AF-A0A844GIQ1-F1
#
_entry.id   AF-A0A844GIQ1-F1
#
_cell.length_a   1.000
_cell.length_b   1.000
_cell.length_c   1.000
_cell.angle_alpha   90.00
_cell.angle_beta   90.00
_cell.angle_gamma   90.00
#
_symmetry.space_group_name_H-M   'P 1'
#
loop_
_entity.id
_entity.type
_entity.pdbx_description
1 polymer ?
#
loop_
_entity_poly.entity_id
_entity_poly.type
_entity_poly.pdbx_seq_one_letter_code
_entity_poly.pdbx_strand_id
1 'polypeptide(L)' 'MMPIEFIWEDGTKYVINKVKSRERCASRKAGGTGIMYIVIVDGKECHLYYEFDKWFMERKSA' A
#
# COMPACT_ATOMS: atom_id res chain seq x y z
N MET A 1 6.19 -14.63 -4.23
CA MET A 1 6.72 -13.90 -3.05
C MET A 1 5.73 -12.80 -2.72
N MET A 2 5.05 -12.87 -1.56
CA MET A 2 4.14 -11.83 -1.09
C MET A 2 4.87 -10.98 -0.05
N PRO A 3 4.71 -9.66 -0.05
CA PRO A 3 5.33 -8.80 0.96
C PRO A 3 4.73 -9.12 2.33
N ILE A 4 5.59 -9.43 3.30
CA ILE A 4 5.22 -9.79 4.69
C ILE A 4 5.25 -8.54 5.58
N GLU A 5 6.05 -7.54 5.21
CA GLU A 5 6.21 -6.29 5.94
C GLU A 5 6.55 -5.13 4.99
N PHE A 6 6.22 -3.90 5.38
CA PHE A 6 6.67 -2.66 4.73
C PHE A 6 7.07 -1.62 5.77
N ILE A 7 8.00 -0.73 5.42
CA ILE A 7 8.42 0.40 6.24
C ILE A 7 7.68 1.64 5.74
N TRP A 8 7.03 2.35 6.65
CA TRP A 8 6.36 3.62 6.36
C TRP A 8 7.33 4.78 6.33
N GLU A 9 6.92 5.94 5.77
CA GLU A 9 7.74 7.16 5.71
C GLU A 9 8.28 7.61 7.08
N ASP A 10 7.55 7.28 8.14
CA ASP A 10 7.92 7.54 9.53
C ASP A 10 8.98 6.56 10.09
N GLY A 11 9.38 5.56 9.32
CA GLY A 11 10.28 4.47 9.76
C GLY A 11 9.54 3.33 10.48
N THR A 12 8.23 3.48 10.73
CA THR A 12 7.41 2.45 11.36
C THR A 12 7.26 1.23 10.45
N LYS A 13 7.56 0.04 10.98
CA LYS A 13 7.37 -1.24 10.29
C LYS A 13 5.94 -1.73 10.47
N TYR A 14 5.27 -2.02 9.36
CA TYR A 14 3.94 -2.62 9.34
C TYR A 14 4.01 -4.03 8.78
N VAL A 15 3.45 -4.99 9.53
CA VAL A 15 3.38 -6.39 9.12
C VAL A 15 2.06 -6.64 8.37
N ILE A 16 2.16 -7.00 7.10
CA ILE A 16 1.01 -7.37 6.28
C ILE A 16 0.56 -8.77 6.73
N ASN A 17 -0.61 -8.83 7.35
CA ASN A 17 -1.22 -10.08 7.77
C ASN A 17 -1.72 -10.88 6.55
N LYS A 18 -2.32 -10.19 5.57
CA LYS A 18 -2.86 -10.82 4.37
C LYS A 18 -2.93 -9.85 3.19
N VAL A 19 -2.55 -10.28 2.01
CA VAL A 19 -2.84 -9.55 0.77
C VAL A 19 -4.19 -10.04 0.24
N LYS A 20 -5.17 -9.13 0.13
CA LYS A 20 -6.52 -9.42 -0.36
C LYS A 20 -6.59 -9.37 -1.88
N SER A 21 -6.08 -8.29 -2.47
CA SER A 21 -6.09 -8.07 -3.92
C SER A 21 -4.88 -7.25 -4.36
N ARG A 22 -4.52 -7.38 -5.64
CA ARG A 22 -3.49 -6.57 -6.31
C ARG A 22 -4.03 -6.12 -7.66
N GLU A 23 -4.21 -4.82 -7.84
CA GLU A 23 -4.75 -4.22 -9.05
C GLU A 23 -3.81 -3.14 -9.59
N ARG A 24 -3.66 -3.07 -10.91
CA ARG A 24 -2.94 -1.95 -11.54
C ARG A 24 -3.90 -0.76 -11.59
N CYS A 25 -3.57 0.30 -10.86
CA CYS A 25 -4.36 1.53 -10.87
C CYS A 25 -3.48 2.70 -11.28
N ALA A 26 -3.93 3.45 -12.29
CA ALA A 26 -3.45 4.80 -12.47
C ALA A 26 -3.92 5.63 -11.28
N SER A 27 -3.00 6.17 -10.50
CA SER A 27 -3.30 7.12 -9.43
C SER A 27 -3.93 8.36 -10.05
N ARG A 28 -5.28 8.45 -9.98
CA ARG A 28 -6.02 9.58 -10.53
C ARG A 28 -5.70 10.92 -9.85
N LYS A 29 -5.13 10.89 -8.64
CA LYS A 29 -4.84 12.08 -7.83
C LYS A 29 -3.42 12.63 -8.03
N ALA A 30 -2.47 11.80 -8.50
CA ALA A 30 -1.07 12.18 -8.73
C ALA A 30 -0.59 11.98 -10.19
N GLY A 31 -1.42 11.41 -11.08
CA GLY A 31 -1.07 11.17 -12.47
C GLY A 31 -0.10 10.00 -12.70
N GLY A 32 0.28 9.28 -11.64
CA GLY A 32 1.21 8.16 -11.72
C GLY A 32 0.53 6.84 -12.08
N THR A 33 1.28 5.93 -12.72
CA THR A 33 0.84 4.56 -13.02
C THR A 33 1.43 3.62 -11.98
N GLY A 34 0.63 3.24 -10.98
CA GLY A 34 1.06 2.42 -9.86
C GLY A 34 0.36 1.07 -9.77
N ILE A 35 0.85 0.20 -8.88
CA ILE A 35 0.16 -1.02 -8.48
C ILE A 35 -0.47 -0.78 -7.11
N MET A 36 -1.79 -0.92 -7.01
CA MET A 36 -2.52 -0.89 -5.75
C MET A 36 -2.62 -2.30 -5.18
N TYR A 37 -2.26 -2.45 -3.92
CA TYR A 37 -2.39 -3.64 -3.11
C TYR A 37 -3.41 -3.35 -2.01
N ILE A 38 -4.43 -4.19 -1.93
CA ILE A 38 -5.36 -4.21 -0.81
C ILE A 38 -4.80 -5.22 0.19
N VAL A 39 -4.33 -4.73 1.33
CA VAL A 39 -3.69 -5.53 2.38
C VAL A 39 -4.45 -5.40 3.69
N ILE A 40 -4.40 -6.44 4.50
CA ILE A 40 -4.88 -6.45 5.87
C ILE A 40 -3.65 -6.29 6.77
N VAL A 41 -3.63 -5.26 7.59
CA VAL A 41 -2.60 -4.98 8.59
C VAL A 41 -3.31 -4.87 9.93
N ASP A 42 -2.94 -5.71 10.90
CA ASP A 42 -3.57 -5.72 12.23
C ASP A 42 -5.11 -5.85 12.19
N GLY A 43 -5.61 -6.71 11.29
CA GLY A 43 -7.05 -6.88 11.07
C GLY A 43 -7.76 -5.73 10.34
N LYS A 44 -7.05 -4.65 9.98
CA LYS A 44 -7.61 -3.51 9.24
C LYS A 44 -7.22 -3.55 7.78
N GLU A 45 -8.20 -3.28 6.91
CA GLU A 45 -7.97 -3.14 5.48
C GLU A 45 -7.26 -1.82 5.17
N CYS A 46 -6.26 -1.90 4.32
CA CYS A 46 -5.32 -0.83 4.00
C CYS A 46 -5.00 -0.84 2.50
N HIS A 47 -4.99 0.34 1.89
CA HIS A 47 -4.63 0.52 0.49
C HIS A 47 -3.18 0.98 0.38
N LEU A 48 -2.36 0.13 -0.22
CA LEU A 48 -0.94 0.36 -0.42
C LEU A 48 -0.67 0.49 -1.92
N TYR A 49 0.01 1.54 -2.33
CA TYR A 49 0.35 1.85 -3.72
C TYR A 49 1.85 1.71 -3.90
N TYR A 50 2.27 1.03 -4.96
CA TYR A 50 3.68 0.89 -5.33
C TYR A 50 3.92 1.60 -6.65
N GLU A 51 4.80 2.60 -6.63
CA GLU A 51 5.13 3.44 -7.78
C GLU A 51 6.60 3.88 -7.72
N PHE A 52 7.33 3.76 -8.84
CA PHE A 52 8.76 4.12 -8.94
C PHE A 52 9.64 3.59 -7.79
N ASP A 53 9.46 2.31 -7.43
CA ASP A 53 10.16 1.64 -6.33
C ASP A 53 9.86 2.19 -4.92
N LYS A 54 8.83 3.02 -4.80
CA LYS A 54 8.35 3.59 -3.53
C LYS A 54 6.98 3.06 -3.17
N TRP A 55 6.77 2.85 -1.88
CA TRP A 55 5.50 2.46 -1.31
C TRP A 55 4.79 3.68 -0.71
N PHE A 56 3.51 3.82 -1.02
CA PHE A 56 2.64 4.88 -0.54
C PHE A 56 1.38 4.25 0.03
N MET A 57 0.75 4.87 1.01
CA MET A 57 -0.49 4.40 1.61
C MET A 57 -1.50 5.53 1.51
N GLU A 58 -2.77 5.21 1.27
CA GLU A 58 -3.80 6.25 1.25
C GLU A 58 -3.92 6.88 2.64
N ARG A 59 -3.49 8.14 2.79
CA ARG A 59 -3.80 8.89 4.01
C ARG A 59 -5.31 9.15 4.02
N LYS A 60 -6.03 8.62 5.00
CA LYS A 60 -7.35 9.15 5.34
C LYS A 60 -7.16 10.63 5.69
N SER A 61 -7.60 11.50 4.78
CA SER A 61 -7.75 12.92 5.09
C SER A 61 -8.83 12.99 6.16
N ALA A 62 -8.46 13.45 7.36
CA ALA A 62 -9.41 13.80 8.41
C ALA A 62 -10.16 15.08 8.01
#